data_AF-A0A927RK66-F1
#
_entry.id   AF-A0A927RK66-F1
#
_cell.length_a   1.000
_cell.length_b   1.000
_cell.length_c   1.000
_cell.angle_alpha   90.00
_cell.angle_beta   90.00
_cell.angle_gamma   90.00
#
_symmetry.space_group_name_H-M   'P 1'
#
loop_
_entity.id
_entity.type
_entity.pdbx_description
1 polymer ?
#
loop_
_entity_poly.entity_id
_entity_poly.type
_entity_poly.pdbx_seq_one_letter_code
_entity_poly.pdbx_strand_id
1 'polypeptide(L)'
;MTVNDAVAKRISKLLREKDMSQYRLEQESGIQHGSMQCIMNGRNKTVTLSTVIMLARGFNMPLTEFLDDDIFRSEDLEVEQ
;
A
#
# COMPACT_ATOMS: atom_id res chain seq x y z
N MET A 1 1.36 0.41 -15.61
CA MET A 1 0.99 0.82 -14.22
C MET A 1 2.04 0.24 -13.34
N THR A 2 2.68 1.04 -12.49
CA THR A 2 3.79 0.53 -11.69
C THR A 2 3.29 -0.28 -10.49
N VAL A 3 4.15 -1.13 -9.94
CA VAL A 3 3.89 -1.81 -8.65
C VAL A 3 3.60 -0.78 -7.55
N ASN A 4 4.31 0.36 -7.56
CA ASN A 4 4.11 1.44 -6.60
C ASN A 4 2.69 2.04 -6.71
N ASP A 5 2.21 2.27 -7.94
CA ASP A 5 0.83 2.72 -8.21
C ASP A 5 -0.21 1.72 -7.72
N ALA A 6 0.03 0.42 -7.95
CA ALA A 6 -0.88 -0.64 -7.52
C ALA A 6 -1.00 -0.70 -5.99
N VAL A 7 0.12 -0.56 -5.27
CA VAL A 7 0.11 -0.49 -3.80
C VAL A 7 -0.65 0.75 -3.33
N ALA A 8 -0.41 1.94 -3.88
CA ALA A 8 -1.11 3.17 -3.49
C ALA A 8 -2.63 3.07 -3.72
N LYS A 9 -3.04 2.47 -4.84
CA LYS A 9 -4.45 2.20 -5.14
C LYS A 9 -5.05 1.17 -4.19
N ARG A 10 -4.32 0.09 -3.83
CA ARG A 10 -4.77 -0.89 -2.83
C ARG A 10 -4.97 -0.25 -1.45
N ILE A 11 -4.04 0.61 -1.01
CA ILE A 11 -4.18 1.37 0.24
C ILE A 11 -5.45 2.22 0.19
N SER A 12 -5.64 2.99 -0.89
CA SER A 12 -6.81 3.87 -1.06
C SER A 12 -8.13 3.08 -1.00
N LYS A 13 -8.18 1.92 -1.65
CA LYS A 13 -9.33 1.01 -1.64
C LYS A 13 -9.64 0.52 -0.22
N LEU A 14 -8.63 0.01 0.49
CA LEU A 14 -8.78 -0.51 1.86
C LEU A 14 -9.16 0.57 2.89
N LEU A 15 -8.60 1.78 2.76
CA LEU A 15 -8.98 2.93 3.61
C LEU A 15 -10.48 3.21 3.48
N ARG A 16 -11.01 3.24 2.25
CA ARG A 16 -12.44 3.44 1.99
C ARG A 16 -13.30 2.27 2.48
N GLU A 17 -12.89 1.03 2.21
CA GLU A 17 -13.65 -0.18 2.60
C GLU A 17 -13.75 -0.35 4.13
N LYS A 18 -12.73 0.09 4.87
CA LYS A 18 -12.67 -0.02 6.33
C LYS A 18 -13.07 1.25 7.08
N ASP A 19 -13.52 2.29 6.37
CA ASP A 19 -13.77 3.63 6.93
C ASP A 19 -12.60 4.10 7.84
N MET A 20 -11.38 3.91 7.32
CA MET A 20 -10.13 4.15 8.03
C MET A 20 -9.47 5.40 7.45
N SER A 21 -9.06 6.33 8.32
CA SER A 21 -8.26 7.48 7.90
C SER A 21 -6.81 7.09 7.60
N GLN A 22 -6.17 7.80 6.67
CA GLN A 22 -4.74 7.61 6.40
C GLN A 22 -3.89 7.80 7.66
N TYR A 23 -4.23 8.78 8.50
CA TYR A 23 -3.55 9.01 9.78
C TYR A 23 -3.64 7.79 10.71
N ARG A 24 -4.80 7.13 10.78
CA ARG A 24 -4.92 5.90 11.56
C ARG A 24 -4.03 4.79 11.01
N LEU A 25 -3.99 4.61 9.69
CA LEU A 25 -3.09 3.63 9.06
C LEU A 25 -1.61 3.92 9.36
N GLU A 26 -1.19 5.19 9.34
CA GLU A 26 0.18 5.61 9.71
C GLU A 26 0.52 5.16 11.12
N GLN A 27 -0.39 5.39 12.08
CA GLN A 27 -0.20 4.99 13.48
C GLN A 27 -0.14 3.45 13.64
N GLU A 28 -1.02 2.71 12.98
CA GLU A 28 -1.12 1.23 13.12
C GLU A 28 0.00 0.49 12.36
N SER A 29 0.48 1.04 11.24
CA SER A 29 1.56 0.45 10.42
C SER A 29 2.97 0.81 10.92
N GLY A 30 3.10 1.88 11.71
CA GLY A 30 4.39 2.47 12.08
C GLY A 30 5.08 3.21 10.93
N ILE A 31 4.38 3.50 9.84
CA ILE A 31 4.89 4.27 8.70
C ILE A 31 4.74 5.76 9.00
N GLN A 32 5.86 6.50 8.95
CA GLN A 32 5.85 7.95 9.15
C GLN A 32 5.00 8.66 8.08
N HIS A 33 4.34 9.76 8.47
CA HIS A 33 3.47 10.54 7.59
C HIS A 33 4.13 10.93 6.25
N GLY A 34 5.38 11.41 6.29
CA GLY A 34 6.13 11.76 5.07
C GLY A 34 6.34 10.56 4.13
N SER A 35 6.63 9.39 4.68
CA SER A 35 6.76 8.15 3.91
C SER A 35 5.42 7.70 3.32
N MET A 36 4.33 7.76 4.11
CA MET A 36 2.99 7.45 3.62
C MET A 36 2.60 8.40 2.48
N GLN A 37 2.86 9.70 2.61
CA GLN A 37 2.65 10.67 1.55
C GLN A 37 3.48 10.36 0.29
N CYS A 38 4.72 9.90 0.42
CA CYS A 38 5.50 9.49 -0.74
C CYS A 38 4.91 8.26 -1.44
N ILE A 39 4.40 7.28 -0.69
CA ILE A 39 3.70 6.10 -1.24
C ILE A 39 2.43 6.54 -1.98
N MET A 40 1.55 7.30 -1.32
CA MET A 40 0.23 7.65 -1.85
C MET A 40 0.30 8.56 -3.09
N ASN A 41 1.32 9.42 -3.18
CA ASN A 41 1.51 10.32 -4.31
C ASN A 41 2.34 9.71 -5.47
N GLY A 42 2.70 8.43 -5.40
CA GLY A 42 3.56 7.80 -6.42
C GLY A 42 4.95 8.44 -6.51
N ARG A 43 5.43 9.09 -5.44
CA ARG A 43 6.75 9.75 -5.40
C ARG A 43 7.85 8.86 -4.82
N ASN A 44 7.49 7.68 -4.33
CA ASN A 44 8.46 6.71 -3.86
C ASN A 44 9.07 5.96 -5.03
N LYS A 45 10.40 5.91 -5.07
CA LYS A 45 11.15 5.13 -6.08
C LYS A 45 10.91 3.62 -5.94
N THR A 46 10.63 3.13 -4.73
CA THR A 46 10.41 1.71 -4.49
C THR A 46 9.59 1.49 -3.22
N VAL A 47 8.45 0.80 -3.33
CA VAL A 47 7.80 0.15 -2.19
C VAL A 47 8.43 -1.24 -2.00
N THR A 48 8.99 -1.50 -0.82
CA THR A 48 9.58 -2.80 -0.50
C THR A 48 8.56 -3.78 0.05
N LEU A 49 8.83 -5.09 -0.02
CA LEU A 49 7.99 -6.10 0.63
C LEU A 49 7.83 -5.84 2.15
N SER A 50 8.88 -5.35 2.82
CA SER A 50 8.81 -4.95 4.23
C SER A 50 7.77 -3.85 4.45
N THR A 51 7.71 -2.85 3.57
CA THR A 51 6.69 -1.80 3.60
C THR A 51 5.28 -2.37 3.40
N VAL A 52 5.11 -3.30 2.46
CA VAL A 52 3.81 -3.97 2.24
C VAL A 52 3.38 -4.78 3.47
N ILE A 53 4.31 -5.46 4.15
CA ILE A 53 4.03 -6.17 5.41
C ILE A 53 3.58 -5.19 6.51
N MET A 54 4.24 -4.03 6.62
CA MET A 54 3.83 -2.99 7.58
C MET A 54 2.42 -2.46 7.28
N LEU A 55 2.09 -2.23 6.00
CA LEU A 55 0.75 -1.82 5.57
C LEU A 55 -0.30 -2.88 5.90
N ALA A 56 -0.04 -4.15 5.57
CA ALA A 56 -0.94 -5.26 5.89
C ALA A 56 -1.22 -5.34 7.40
N ARG A 57 -0.17 -5.18 8.23
CA ARG A 57 -0.31 -5.09 9.69
C ARG A 57 -1.16 -3.91 10.12
N GLY A 58 -0.95 -2.72 9.54
CA GLY A 58 -1.76 -1.54 9.84
C GLY A 58 -3.25 -1.71 9.47
N PHE A 59 -3.55 -2.54 8.47
CA PHE A 59 -4.92 -2.93 8.12
C PHE A 59 -5.45 -4.12 8.93
N ASN A 60 -4.67 -4.65 9.87
CA ASN A 60 -4.97 -5.84 10.67
C ASN A 60 -5.30 -7.08 9.81
N MET A 61 -4.49 -7.32 8.77
CA MET A 61 -4.65 -8.47 7.87
C MET A 61 -3.31 -9.15 7.54
N PRO A 62 -3.33 -10.43 7.13
CA PRO A 62 -2.16 -11.10 6.58
C PRO A 62 -1.66 -10.42 5.30
N LEU A 63 -0.35 -10.53 5.03
CA LEU A 63 0.25 -10.07 3.77
C LEU A 63 -0.46 -10.67 2.54
N THR A 64 -0.85 -11.94 2.61
CA THR A 64 -1.55 -12.63 1.52
C THR A 64 -2.90 -12.01 1.22
N GLU A 65 -3.64 -11.56 2.23
CA GLU A 65 -4.93 -10.87 2.05
C GLU A 65 -4.74 -9.45 1.48
N PHE A 66 -3.67 -8.78 1.88
CA PHE A 66 -3.32 -7.48 1.28
C PHE A 66 -3.06 -7.60 -0.22
N LEU A 67 -2.31 -8.63 -0.63
CA LEU A 67 -1.93 -8.90 -2.02
C LEU A 67 -3.02 -9.60 -2.84
N ASP A 68 -4.06 -10.17 -2.21
CA ASP A 68 -5.19 -10.78 -2.91
C ASP A 68 -6.18 -9.71 -3.38
N ASP A 69 -5.77 -8.94 -4.39
CA ASP A 69 -6.59 -7.95 -5.08
C ASP A 69 -6.30 -8.01 -6.58
N ASP A 70 -7.35 -7.84 -7.40
CA ASP A 70 -7.22 -7.90 -8.87
C ASP A 70 -6.21 -6.90 -9.42
N ILE A 71 -5.93 -5.81 -8.70
CA ILE A 71 -4.91 -4.84 -9.10
C ILE A 71 -3.51 -5.44 -9.21
N PHE A 72 -3.23 -6.53 -8.47
CA PHE A 72 -1.94 -7.25 -8.49
C PHE A 72 -1.91 -8.42 -9.47
N ARG A 73 -3.03 -8.72 -10.15
CA ARG A 73 -3.14 -9.83 -11.11
C ARG A 73 -2.87 -9.43 -12.56
N SER A 74 -2.66 -8.13 -12.81
CA SER A 74 -2.37 -7.60 -14.14
C SER A 74 -0.99 -8.06 -14.64
N GLU A 75 -0.92 -8.63 -15.84
CA GLU A 75 0.35 -8.97 -16.50
C GLU A 75 1.15 -7.72 -16.90
N ASP A 76 0.48 -6.59 -17.10
CA ASP A 76 1.09 -5.29 -17.46
C ASP A 76 1.64 -4.48 -16.24
N LEU A 77 1.91 -5.15 -15.12
CA LEU A 77 2.47 -4.52 -13.93
C LEU A 77 3.97 -4.26 -14.10
N GLU A 78 4.34 -2.98 -14.10
CA GLU A 78 5.71 -2.55 -14.33
C GLU A 78 6.48 -2.43 -13.00
N VAL A 79 7.70 -2.97 -12.96
CA VAL A 79 8.64 -2.77 -11.85
C VAL A 79 9.60 -1.65 -12.24
N GLU A 80 9.60 -0.55 -11.50
CA GLU A 80 10.60 0.51 -11.67
C GLU A 80 11.99 -0.02 -11.24
N GLN A 81 13.00 0.19 -12.08
CA GLN A 81 14.40 -0.19 -11.83
C GLN A 81 15.16 0.89 -11.08
#